data_AF-V6IZX9-F1
#
_entry.id   AF-V6IZX9-F1
#
_cell.length_a   1.000
_cell.length_b   1.000
_cell.length_c   1.000
_cell.angle_alpha   90.00
_cell.angle_beta   90.00
_cell.angle_gamma   90.00
#
_symmetry.space_group_name_H-M   'P 1'
#
loop_
_entity.id
_entity.type
_entity.pdbx_description
1 polymer ?
#
loop_
_entity_poly.entity_id
_entity_poly.type
_entity_poly.pdbx_seq_one_letter_code
_entity_poly.pdbx_strand_id
1 'polypeptide(L)'
;MFLDYVLKLILGGTIIVLATYFSRSRHLFLSGIITLLPIMTLINMRLQMKNMTLKDFRLTQRNAIFGAIGAVILLLSVFILTNWIKPIHAVLISLAIYLIYMLMCKYFL
;
A
#
# COMPACT_ATOMS: atom_id res chain seq x y z
N MET A 1 -20.38 -12.83 -0.03
CA MET A 1 -19.22 -13.70 -0.33
C MET A 1 -18.98 -13.82 -1.84
N PHE A 2 -19.74 -14.59 -2.63
CA PHE A 2 -19.53 -14.68 -4.10
C PHE A 2 -19.63 -13.32 -4.81
N LEU A 3 -20.65 -12.52 -4.46
CA LEU A 3 -20.83 -11.18 -5.01
C LEU A 3 -19.63 -10.25 -4.73
N ASP A 4 -18.99 -10.37 -3.55
CA ASP A 4 -17.83 -9.57 -3.18
C ASP A 4 -16.58 -9.96 -4.00
N TYR A 5 -16.43 -11.25 -4.33
CA TYR A 5 -15.38 -11.73 -5.23
C TYR A 5 -15.60 -11.25 -6.66
N VAL A 6 -16.84 -11.30 -7.16
CA VAL A 6 -17.21 -10.76 -8.47
C VAL A 6 -16.95 -9.25 -8.54
N LEU A 7 -17.28 -8.51 -7.47
CA LEU A 7 -17.02 -7.07 -7.41
C LEU A 7 -15.52 -6.75 -7.43
N LYS A 8 -14.71 -7.50 -6.67
CA LYS A 8 -13.23 -7.38 -6.69
C LYS A 8 -12.62 -7.74 -8.04
N LEU A 9 -13.17 -8.74 -8.72
CA LEU A 9 -12.73 -9.15 -10.05
C LEU A 9 -13.03 -8.08 -11.10
N ILE A 10 -14.24 -7.51 -11.10
CA ILE A 10 -14.63 -6.43 -12.00
C ILE A 10 -13.79 -5.18 -11.73
N LEU A 11 -13.55 -4.84 -10.46
CA LEU A 11 -12.70 -3.70 -10.07
C LEU A 11 -11.24 -3.90 -10.46
N GLY A 12 -10.65 -5.04 -10.13
CA GLY A 12 -9.28 -5.36 -10.51
C GLY A 12 -9.12 -5.35 -12.03
N GLY A 13 -10.06 -5.98 -12.75
CA GLY A 13 -10.07 -6.06 -14.21
C GLY A 13 -10.22 -4.70 -14.89
N THR A 14 -11.17 -3.88 -14.46
CA THR A 14 -11.36 -2.52 -15.03
C THR A 14 -10.15 -1.63 -14.82
N ILE A 15 -9.47 -1.77 -13.69
CA ILE A 15 -8.31 -0.95 -13.38
C ILE A 15 -7.07 -1.44 -14.14
N ILE A 16 -6.91 -2.75 -14.32
CA ILE A 16 -5.89 -3.29 -15.21
C ILE A 16 -6.13 -2.80 -16.64
N VAL A 17 -7.38 -2.82 -17.12
CA VAL A 17 -7.74 -2.29 -18.45
C VAL A 17 -7.44 -0.80 -18.58
N LEU A 18 -7.81 0.02 -17.58
CA LEU A 18 -7.51 1.45 -17.58
C LEU A 18 -6.00 1.71 -17.52
N ALA A 19 -5.26 0.98 -16.70
CA ALA A 19 -3.81 1.05 -16.66
C ALA A 19 -3.23 0.70 -18.04
N THR A 20 -3.61 -0.43 -18.64
CA THR A 20 -3.14 -0.82 -19.98
C THR A 20 -3.51 0.21 -21.05
N TYR A 21 -4.68 0.83 -20.96
CA TYR A 21 -5.10 1.91 -21.87
C TYR A 21 -4.21 3.15 -21.74
N PHE A 22 -3.89 3.57 -20.50
CA PHE A 22 -3.00 4.70 -20.24
C PHE A 22 -1.51 4.38 -20.51
N SER A 23 -1.12 3.09 -20.62
CA SER A 23 0.25 2.63 -20.90
C SER A 23 0.85 3.14 -22.21
N ARG A 24 0.00 3.57 -23.15
CA ARG A 24 0.42 4.13 -24.45
C ARG A 24 1.14 5.48 -24.32
N SER A 25 1.05 6.13 -23.17
CA SER A 25 1.76 7.36 -22.81
C SER A 25 2.50 7.16 -21.48
N ARG A 26 3.85 7.22 -21.49
CA ARG A 26 4.68 6.89 -20.32
C ARG A 26 4.31 7.65 -19.04
N HIS A 27 3.91 8.92 -19.16
CA HIS A 27 3.58 9.77 -18.01
C HIS A 27 2.12 9.63 -17.55
N LEU A 28 1.17 9.44 -18.49
CA LEU A 28 -0.24 9.20 -18.15
C LEU A 28 -0.44 7.81 -17.54
N PHE A 29 0.35 6.82 -17.95
CA PHE A 29 0.34 5.48 -17.34
C PHE A 29 0.69 5.51 -15.86
N LEU A 30 1.82 6.15 -15.54
CA LEU A 30 2.32 6.21 -14.18
C LEU A 30 1.37 7.00 -13.28
N SER A 31 0.85 8.14 -13.78
CA SER A 31 -0.17 8.94 -13.08
C SER A 31 -1.48 8.17 -12.89
N GLY A 32 -1.96 7.44 -13.91
CA GLY A 32 -3.15 6.60 -13.85
C GLY A 32 -3.04 5.46 -12.84
N ILE A 33 -1.89 4.79 -12.77
CA ILE A 33 -1.64 3.73 -11.78
C ILE A 33 -1.59 4.30 -10.36
N ILE A 34 -0.86 5.41 -10.17
CA ILE A 34 -0.72 6.06 -8.85
C ILE A 34 -2.09 6.55 -8.34
N THR A 35 -2.99 6.98 -9.22
CA THR A 35 -4.35 7.43 -8.84
C THR A 35 -5.34 6.28 -8.63
N LEU A 36 -5.23 5.19 -9.39
CA LEU A 36 -6.15 4.04 -9.28
C LEU A 36 -5.84 3.12 -8.09
N LEU A 37 -4.57 3.01 -7.66
CA LEU A 37 -4.19 2.22 -6.48
C LEU A 37 -4.91 2.66 -5.19
N PRO A 38 -4.93 3.96 -4.84
CA PRO A 38 -5.67 4.47 -3.69
C PRO A 38 -7.18 4.18 -3.79
N ILE A 39 -7.76 4.31 -4.98
CA ILE A 39 -9.19 4.03 -5.22
C ILE A 39 -9.50 2.56 -4.95
N MET A 40 -8.68 1.63 -5.46
CA MET A 40 -8.80 0.20 -5.12
C MET A 40 -8.71 -0.06 -3.63
N THR A 41 -7.76 0.60 -2.98
CA THR A 41 -7.49 0.40 -1.55
C THR A 41 -8.70 0.82 -0.72
N LEU A 42 -9.31 1.97 -1.03
CA LEU A 42 -10.52 2.46 -0.36
C LEU A 42 -11.72 1.52 -0.58
N ILE A 43 -11.91 1.03 -1.80
CA ILE A 43 -13.03 0.13 -2.11
C ILE A 43 -12.86 -1.23 -1.41
N ASN A 44 -11.65 -1.78 -1.40
CA ASN A 44 -11.37 -3.04 -0.71
C ASN A 44 -11.50 -2.89 0.81
N MET A 45 -11.05 -1.76 1.39
CA MET A 45 -11.27 -1.43 2.80
C MET A 45 -12.76 -1.36 3.11
N ARG A 46 -13.56 -0.68 2.28
CA ARG A 46 -15.03 -0.60 2.48
C ARG A 46 -15.68 -1.98 2.50
N LEU A 47 -15.32 -2.87 1.58
CA LEU A 47 -15.84 -4.24 1.52
C LEU A 47 -15.41 -5.07 2.74
N GLN A 48 -14.19 -4.88 3.24
CA GLN A 48 -13.71 -5.56 4.46
C GLN A 48 -14.40 -5.03 5.72
N MET A 49 -14.58 -3.70 5.83
CA MET A 49 -15.22 -3.07 6.98
C MET A 49 -16.70 -3.46 7.12
N LYS A 50 -17.40 -3.73 6.01
CA LYS A 50 -18.82 -4.16 6.03
C LYS A 50 -19.05 -5.47 6.81
N ASN A 51 -18.03 -6.31 6.90
CA ASN A 51 -18.10 -7.61 7.56
C ASN A 51 -17.27 -7.68 8.86
N MET A 52 -16.75 -6.54 9.35
CA MET A 52 -15.94 -6.48 10.58
C MET A 52 -16.77 -6.12 11.81
N THR A 53 -16.42 -6.70 12.96
CA THR A 53 -16.94 -6.24 14.25
C THR A 53 -16.24 -4.96 14.70
N LEU A 54 -16.82 -4.23 15.65
CA LEU A 54 -16.22 -3.01 16.20
C LEU A 54 -14.83 -3.27 16.82
N LYS A 55 -14.61 -4.46 17.39
CA LYS A 55 -13.31 -4.86 17.96
C LYS A 55 -12.26 -5.04 16.86
N ASP A 56 -12.61 -5.74 15.79
CA ASP A 56 -11.72 -5.98 14.65
C ASP A 56 -11.40 -4.70 13.89
N PHE A 57 -12.38 -3.78 13.81
CA PHE A 57 -12.19 -2.46 13.23
C PHE A 57 -11.13 -1.65 13.99
N ARG A 58 -11.23 -1.59 15.33
CA ARG A 58 -10.24 -0.87 16.17
C ARG A 58 -8.84 -1.48 16.08
N LEU A 59 -8.74 -2.81 16.05
CA LEU A 59 -7.45 -3.50 15.86
C LEU A 59 -6.85 -3.16 14.49
N THR A 60 -7.67 -3.23 13.44
CA THR A 60 -7.27 -2.91 12.06
C THR A 60 -6.86 -1.44 11.93
N GLN A 61 -7.57 -0.53 12.58
CA GLN A 61 -7.24 0.89 12.62
C GLN A 61 -5.89 1.13 13.32
N ARG A 62 -5.64 0.50 14.47
CA ARG A 62 -4.36 0.57 15.17
C ARG A 62 -3.24 0.06 14.25
N ASN A 63 -3.41 -1.11 13.64
CA ASN A 63 -2.43 -1.69 12.72
C ASN A 63 -2.17 -0.79 11.50
N ALA A 64 -3.21 -0.14 10.97
CA ALA A 64 -3.07 0.80 9.86
C ALA A 64 -2.24 2.03 10.24
N ILE A 65 -2.38 2.55 11.45
CA ILE A 65 -1.58 3.68 11.96
C ILE A 65 -0.09 3.28 12.04
N PHE A 66 0.22 2.12 12.61
CA PHE A 66 1.60 1.62 12.65
C PHE A 66 2.17 1.35 11.24
N GLY A 67 1.35 0.81 10.33
CA GLY A 67 1.73 0.65 8.92
C GLY A 67 2.08 1.98 8.24
N ALA A 68 1.28 3.03 8.48
CA ALA A 68 1.52 4.36 7.94
C ALA A 68 2.81 4.99 8.50
N ILE A 69 3.08 4.84 9.79
CA ILE A 69 4.34 5.27 10.42
C ILE A 69 5.53 4.52 9.78
N GLY A 70 5.40 3.21 9.58
CA GLY A 70 6.42 2.41 8.90
C GLY A 70 6.72 2.89 7.49
N ALA A 71 5.69 3.28 6.72
CA ALA A 71 5.87 3.84 5.38
C ALA A 71 6.63 5.18 5.41
N VAL A 72 6.36 6.05 6.40
CA VAL A 72 7.10 7.30 6.60
C VAL A 72 8.56 7.02 6.95
N ILE A 73 8.83 6.06 7.85
CA ILE A 73 10.19 5.64 8.21
C ILE A 73 10.95 5.15 6.98
N LEU A 74 10.33 4.33 6.13
CA LEU A 74 10.93 3.83 4.90
C LEU A 74 11.29 4.99 3.97
N LEU A 75 10.35 5.89 3.68
CA LEU A 75 10.56 7.03 2.80
C LEU A 75 11.65 7.98 3.30
N LEU A 76 11.62 8.32 4.59
CA LEU A 76 12.65 9.15 5.22
C LEU A 76 14.02 8.49 5.17
N SER A 77 14.09 7.19 5.46
CA SER A 77 15.35 6.44 5.43
C SER A 77 15.94 6.42 4.03
N VAL A 78 15.12 6.17 3.00
CA VAL A 78 15.57 6.18 1.60
C VAL A 78 16.05 7.58 1.22
N PHE A 79 15.30 8.62 1.56
CA PHE A 79 15.66 10.00 1.24
C PHE A 79 16.99 10.40 1.89
N ILE A 80 17.16 10.12 3.18
CA ILE A 80 18.39 10.45 3.90
C ILE A 80 19.56 9.63 3.36
N LEU A 81 19.45 8.30 3.24
CA LEU A 81 20.57 7.46 2.80
C LEU A 81 21.00 7.74 1.36
N THR A 82 20.06 8.11 0.47
CA THR A 82 20.40 8.39 -0.93
C THR A 82 21.33 9.61 -1.08
N ASN A 83 21.39 10.50 -0.07
CA ASN A 83 22.37 11.60 -0.06
C ASN A 83 23.81 11.14 0.23
N TRP A 84 24.00 9.96 0.83
CA TRP A 84 25.31 9.50 1.30
C TRP A 84 25.85 8.29 0.51
N ILE A 85 24.96 7.46 -0.04
CA ILE A 85 25.33 6.22 -0.71
C ILE A 85 24.57 6.03 -2.02
N LYS A 86 25.04 5.09 -2.86
CA LYS A 86 24.40 4.77 -4.14
C LYS A 86 22.91 4.40 -3.93
N PRO A 87 21.99 4.84 -4.80
CA PRO A 87 20.54 4.71 -4.60
C PRO A 87 20.07 3.28 -4.31
N ILE A 88 20.64 2.29 -5.01
CA ILE A 88 20.30 0.88 -4.82
C ILE A 88 20.63 0.40 -3.40
N HIS A 89 21.76 0.82 -2.84
CA HIS A 89 22.17 0.43 -1.49
C HIS A 89 21.33 1.16 -0.44
N ALA A 90 20.99 2.43 -0.69
CA ALA A 90 20.07 3.21 0.14
C ALA A 90 18.69 2.53 0.27
N VAL A 91 18.14 2.06 -0.85
CA VAL A 91 16.86 1.35 -0.88
C VAL A 91 16.93 0.04 -0.11
N LEU A 92 17.96 -0.79 -0.32
CA LEU A 92 18.10 -2.09 0.37
C LEU A 92 18.23 -1.92 1.89
N ILE A 93 19.04 -0.98 2.35
CA ILE A 93 19.23 -0.72 3.78
C ILE A 93 17.94 -0.17 4.40
N SER A 94 17.27 0.77 3.73
CA SER A 94 16.00 1.32 4.22
C SER A 94 14.91 0.25 4.30
N LEU A 95 14.91 -0.70 3.36
CA LEU A 95 13.99 -1.83 3.38
C LEU A 95 14.27 -2.76 4.57
N ALA A 96 15.54 -3.00 4.91
CA ALA A 96 15.91 -3.74 6.12
C ALA A 96 15.46 -3.03 7.40
N ILE A 97 15.64 -1.71 7.50
CA ILE A 97 15.15 -0.89 8.62
C ILE A 97 13.62 -1.01 8.75
N TYR A 98 12.90 -0.90 7.65
CA TYR A 98 11.44 -1.07 7.61
C TYR A 98 11.01 -2.46 8.07
N LEU A 99 11.69 -3.53 7.63
CA LEU A 99 11.37 -4.89 8.06
C LEU A 99 11.60 -5.08 9.57
N ILE A 100 12.69 -4.54 10.11
CA ILE A 100 12.94 -4.56 11.56
C ILE A 100 11.82 -3.82 12.30
N TYR A 101 11.42 -2.63 11.82
CA TYR A 101 10.30 -1.89 12.38
C TYR A 101 9.01 -2.71 12.40
N MET A 102 8.65 -3.34 11.27
CA MET A 102 7.44 -4.15 11.17
C MET A 102 7.48 -5.38 12.09
N LEU A 103 8.65 -6.01 12.25
CA LEU A 103 8.84 -7.11 13.20
C LEU A 103 8.65 -6.62 14.64
N MET A 104 9.23 -5.48 15.01
CA MET A 104 9.05 -4.89 16.34
C MET A 104 7.59 -4.56 16.62
N CYS A 105 6.87 -3.97 15.66
CA CYS A 105 5.44 -3.73 15.78
C CYS A 105 4.64 -5.02 15.99
N LYS A 106 4.99 -6.13 15.32
CA LYS A 106 4.31 -7.42 15.52
C LYS A 106 4.46 -7.96 16.95
N TYR A 107 5.59 -7.73 17.61
CA TYR A 107 5.81 -8.17 19.00
C TYR A 107 5.15 -7.26 20.04
N PHE A 108 4.95 -5.98 19.72
CA PHE A 108 4.42 -4.97 20.64
C PHE A 108 2.89 -4.75 20.58
N LEU A 109 2.21 -5.31 19.58
CA LEU A 109 0.84 -4.98 19.21
C LEU A 109 -0.08 -6.20 19.32
#